data_AF-A0A354ZC39-F1
#
_entry.id   AF-A0A354ZC39-F1
#
_cell.length_a   1.000
_cell.length_b   1.000
_cell.length_c   1.000
_cell.angle_alpha   90.00
_cell.angle_beta   90.00
_cell.angle_gamma   90.00
#
_symmetry.space_group_name_H-M   'P 1'
#
loop_
_entity.id
_entity.type
_entity.pdbx_description
1 polymer ?
#
loop_
_entity_poly.entity_id
_entity_poly.type
_entity_poly.pdbx_seq_one_letter_code
_entity_poly.pdbx_strand_id
1 'polypeptide(L)'
;MLPRNVLNFTYWKPPFRAAREEDFLTSLLQTAIGDHNYPGDSVASSNWPGFAPGPSGVLNSFSPKYFNASGIVDLDSKPPVLWVRGADDQLVSNASLWDIAYLGKLGLVPGWPGDDVYPPQPMLAQIRAVLEEYQRKGGRYTEAVLADCGHSP
;
A
#
# COMPACT_ATOMS: atom_id res chain seq x y z
N MET A 1 3.97 -8.62 -16.97
CA MET A 1 3.58 -9.71 -16.05
C MET A 1 2.14 -10.09 -16.36
N LEU A 2 1.79 -11.38 -16.42
CA LEU A 2 0.40 -11.80 -16.68
C LEU A 2 -0.47 -11.59 -15.42
N PRO A 3 -1.77 -11.23 -15.53
CA PRO A 3 -2.63 -10.97 -14.37
C PRO A 3 -2.67 -12.12 -13.35
N ARG A 4 -2.69 -13.37 -13.83
CA ARG A 4 -2.57 -14.56 -12.97
C ARG A 4 -1.28 -14.58 -12.17
N ASN A 5 -0.16 -14.16 -12.75
CA ASN A 5 1.12 -14.10 -12.05
C ASN A 5 1.11 -13.00 -10.99
N VAL A 6 0.41 -11.88 -11.22
CA VAL A 6 0.22 -10.84 -10.19
C VAL A 6 -0.45 -11.46 -8.96
N LEU A 7 -1.58 -12.16 -9.12
CA LEU A 7 -2.25 -12.82 -7.98
C LEU A 7 -1.30 -13.77 -7.22
N ASN A 8 -0.65 -14.69 -7.94
CA ASN A 8 0.10 -15.77 -7.32
C ASN A 8 1.49 -15.39 -6.79
N PHE A 9 2.05 -14.26 -7.23
CA PHE A 9 3.39 -13.82 -6.80
C PHE A 9 3.37 -12.53 -5.98
N THR A 10 2.28 -11.74 -6.00
CA THR A 10 2.22 -10.45 -5.30
C THR A 10 1.10 -10.38 -4.26
N TYR A 11 -0.09 -10.93 -4.56
CA TYR A 11 -1.21 -10.95 -3.60
C TYR A 11 -1.07 -12.10 -2.60
N TRP A 12 -0.61 -13.25 -3.08
CA TRP A 12 -0.36 -14.44 -2.26
C TRP A 12 1.12 -14.76 -2.16
N LYS A 13 1.49 -15.52 -1.12
CA LYS A 13 2.84 -16.04 -0.95
C LYS A 13 3.01 -17.34 -1.75
N PRO A 14 3.93 -17.44 -2.73
CA PRO A 14 4.24 -18.72 -3.37
C PRO A 14 4.68 -19.79 -2.35
N PRO A 15 4.36 -21.07 -2.56
CA PRO A 15 3.67 -21.65 -3.71
C PRO A 15 2.14 -21.73 -3.57
N PHE A 16 1.53 -20.95 -2.66
CA PHE A 16 0.08 -20.99 -2.42
C PHE A 16 -0.71 -20.75 -3.71
N ARG A 17 -1.80 -21.51 -3.85
CA ARG A 17 -2.79 -21.38 -4.92
C ARG A 17 -4.17 -21.37 -4.29
N ALA A 18 -4.94 -20.31 -4.53
CA ALA A 18 -6.29 -20.23 -4.03
C ALA A 18 -7.18 -21.28 -4.71
N ALA A 19 -8.03 -21.97 -3.95
CA ALA A 19 -9.01 -22.91 -4.52
C ALA A 19 -9.94 -22.25 -5.55
N ARG A 20 -10.19 -20.93 -5.40
CA ARG A 20 -11.01 -20.10 -6.28
C ARG A 20 -10.18 -19.19 -7.19
N GLU A 21 -8.97 -19.61 -7.60
CA GLU A 21 -8.05 -18.78 -8.40
C GLU A 21 -8.72 -18.21 -9.67
N GLU A 22 -9.54 -18.99 -10.39
CA GLU A 22 -10.25 -18.51 -11.58
C GLU A 22 -11.29 -17.42 -11.28
N ASP A 23 -11.99 -17.51 -10.14
CA ASP A 23 -12.98 -16.49 -9.74
C ASP A 23 -12.25 -15.18 -9.40
N PHE A 24 -11.14 -15.27 -8.67
CA PHE A 24 -10.31 -14.10 -8.34
C PHE A 24 -9.67 -13.48 -9.57
N LEU A 25 -9.20 -14.30 -10.52
CA LEU A 25 -8.67 -13.81 -11.78
C LEU A 25 -9.76 -13.13 -12.62
N THR A 26 -10.94 -13.77 -12.72
CA THR A 26 -12.09 -13.20 -13.43
C THR A 26 -12.48 -11.85 -12.83
N SER A 27 -12.53 -11.75 -11.50
CA SER A 27 -12.81 -10.50 -10.79
C SER A 27 -11.72 -9.44 -11.00
N LEU A 28 -10.44 -9.82 -10.95
CA LEU A 28 -9.33 -8.90 -11.23
C LEU A 28 -9.44 -8.31 -12.65
N LEU A 29 -9.80 -9.14 -13.63
CA LEU A 29 -9.98 -8.72 -15.02
C LEU A 29 -11.21 -7.84 -15.27
N GLN A 30 -12.12 -7.72 -14.30
CA GLN A 30 -13.25 -6.78 -14.35
C GLN A 30 -12.88 -5.37 -13.86
N THR A 31 -11.64 -5.15 -13.40
CA THR A 31 -11.19 -3.83 -12.95
C THR A 31 -11.33 -2.80 -14.06
N ALA A 32 -12.20 -1.82 -13.86
CA ALA A 32 -12.31 -0.68 -14.77
C ALA A 32 -11.01 0.13 -14.73
N ILE A 33 -10.44 0.42 -15.90
CA ILE A 33 -9.21 1.19 -16.03
C ILE A 33 -9.46 2.57 -16.63
N GLY A 34 -8.62 3.54 -16.26
CA GLY A 34 -8.59 4.88 -16.85
C GLY A 34 -8.53 5.98 -15.79
N ASP A 35 -8.58 7.22 -16.26
CA ASP A 35 -8.33 8.44 -15.48
C ASP A 35 -9.30 8.62 -14.30
N HIS A 36 -10.54 8.16 -14.44
CA HIS A 36 -11.55 8.18 -13.37
C HIS A 36 -11.69 6.85 -12.63
N ASN A 37 -10.94 5.82 -13.01
CA ASN A 37 -10.95 4.50 -12.38
C ASN A 37 -9.53 4.13 -11.91
N TYR A 38 -9.12 2.87 -11.98
CA TYR A 38 -7.76 2.46 -11.62
C TYR A 38 -6.79 2.64 -12.80
N PRO A 39 -5.56 3.14 -12.61
CA PRO A 39 -5.04 3.72 -11.37
C PRO A 39 -5.61 5.12 -11.08
N GLY A 40 -5.91 5.89 -12.13
CA GLY A 40 -6.29 7.29 -12.08
C GLY A 40 -5.45 8.16 -13.01
N ASP A 41 -5.75 9.45 -13.06
CA ASP A 41 -5.02 10.42 -13.87
C ASP A 41 -3.67 10.82 -13.23
N SER A 42 -2.85 11.55 -13.98
CA SER A 42 -1.60 12.10 -13.45
C SER A 42 -1.39 13.52 -13.95
N VAL A 43 -0.67 14.31 -13.15
CA VAL A 43 -0.27 15.67 -13.52
C VAL A 43 1.25 15.78 -13.46
N ALA A 44 1.83 16.63 -14.31
CA ALA A 44 3.27 16.90 -14.26
C ALA A 44 3.67 17.51 -12.91
N SER A 45 4.86 17.16 -12.43
CA SER A 45 5.43 17.71 -11.21
C SER A 45 6.87 18.16 -11.46
N SER A 46 7.27 19.27 -10.83
CA SER A 46 8.67 19.68 -10.78
C SER A 46 9.50 18.82 -9.82
N ASN A 47 8.85 18.07 -8.93
CA ASN A 47 9.52 17.14 -8.03
C ASN A 47 9.77 15.82 -8.75
N TRP A 48 10.83 15.11 -8.36
CA TRP A 48 11.01 13.72 -8.77
C TRP A 48 9.78 12.89 -8.35
N PRO A 49 9.28 11.95 -9.17
CA PRO A 49 9.80 11.44 -10.45
C PRO A 49 9.29 12.18 -11.71
N GLY A 50 8.78 13.40 -11.57
CA GLY A 50 8.27 14.22 -12.69
C GLY A 50 6.75 14.20 -12.85
N PHE A 51 6.04 13.48 -11.98
CA PHE A 51 4.58 13.42 -11.97
C PHE A 51 4.05 13.31 -10.54
N ALA A 52 2.77 13.66 -10.37
CA ALA A 52 2.03 13.54 -9.13
C ALA A 52 0.59 13.03 -9.39
N PRO A 53 -0.10 12.51 -8.37
CA PRO A 53 -1.52 12.18 -8.45
C PRO A 53 -2.36 13.35 -8.98
N GLY A 54 -3.16 13.09 -10.02
CA GLY A 54 -4.16 14.03 -10.49
C GLY A 54 -5.40 14.06 -9.59
N PRO A 55 -6.46 14.77 -9.99
CA PRO A 55 -7.68 14.88 -9.22
C PRO A 55 -8.60 13.64 -9.21
N SER A 56 -8.38 12.66 -10.09
CA SER A 56 -9.33 11.56 -10.31
C SER A 56 -8.70 10.18 -10.18
N GLY A 57 -9.55 9.19 -9.86
CA GLY A 57 -9.18 7.77 -9.91
C GLY A 57 -8.82 7.15 -8.56
N VAL A 58 -8.75 5.82 -8.58
CA VAL A 58 -8.76 4.98 -7.37
C VAL A 58 -7.49 5.17 -6.56
N LEU A 59 -6.30 5.05 -7.17
CA LEU A 59 -5.03 5.22 -6.44
C LEU A 59 -4.84 6.66 -5.97
N ASN A 60 -5.25 7.64 -6.77
CA ASN A 60 -5.14 9.04 -6.39
C ASN A 60 -5.94 9.35 -5.13
N SER A 61 -7.10 8.72 -4.95
CA SER A 61 -7.93 8.87 -3.75
C SER A 61 -7.24 8.46 -2.45
N PHE A 62 -6.28 7.53 -2.51
CA PHE A 62 -5.51 7.07 -1.35
C PHE A 62 -4.26 7.91 -1.08
N SER A 63 -3.92 8.86 -1.96
CA SER A 63 -2.76 9.73 -1.74
C SER A 63 -2.97 10.68 -0.55
N PRO A 64 -1.90 11.15 0.11
CA PRO A 64 -1.99 12.09 1.22
C PRO A 64 -2.68 13.42 0.89
N LYS A 65 -2.88 13.72 -0.41
CA LYS A 65 -3.63 14.88 -0.88
C LYS A 65 -5.13 14.78 -0.58
N TYR A 66 -5.67 13.56 -0.55
CA TYR A 66 -7.11 13.31 -0.45
C TYR A 66 -7.49 12.44 0.75
N PHE A 67 -6.57 11.62 1.26
CA PHE A 67 -6.85 10.70 2.37
C PHE A 67 -5.82 10.82 3.49
N ASN A 68 -6.31 11.01 4.71
CA ASN A 68 -5.50 10.96 5.92
C ASN A 68 -6.28 10.29 7.05
N ALA A 69 -5.86 9.08 7.42
CA ALA A 69 -6.45 8.30 8.51
C ALA A 69 -5.77 8.54 9.86
N SER A 70 -4.75 9.39 9.99
CA SER A 70 -4.05 9.58 11.27
C SER A 70 -4.96 10.16 12.36
N GLY A 71 -6.04 10.85 11.99
CA GLY A 71 -7.02 11.43 12.92
C GLY A 71 -7.78 10.40 13.78
N ILE A 72 -7.67 9.09 13.51
CA ILE A 72 -8.24 8.06 14.40
C ILE A 72 -7.73 8.19 15.85
N VAL A 73 -6.53 8.73 16.02
CA VAL A 73 -5.90 8.96 17.33
C VAL A 73 -6.67 10.00 18.17
N ASP A 74 -7.56 10.78 17.58
CA ASP A 74 -8.32 11.85 18.25
C ASP A 74 -9.80 11.51 18.46
N LEU A 75 -10.27 10.31 18.07
CA LEU A 75 -11.65 9.87 18.34
C LEU A 75 -12.00 9.89 19.84
N ASP A 76 -13.15 10.44 20.22
CA ASP A 76 -13.63 10.45 21.61
C ASP A 76 -13.85 9.04 22.16
N SER A 77 -14.43 8.16 21.33
CA SER A 77 -14.57 6.73 21.61
C SER A 77 -13.48 5.96 20.88
N LYS A 78 -12.75 5.10 21.61
CA LYS A 78 -11.66 4.30 21.07
C LYS A 78 -12.07 2.85 20.81
N PRO A 79 -12.72 2.51 19.68
CA PRO A 79 -13.01 1.12 19.37
C PRO A 79 -11.71 0.28 19.32
N PRO A 80 -11.74 -0.99 19.75
CA PRO A 80 -10.58 -1.85 19.62
C PRO A 80 -10.25 -2.09 18.14
N VAL A 81 -8.98 -1.91 17.76
CA VAL A 81 -8.50 -2.12 16.40
C VAL A 81 -7.79 -3.46 16.29
N LEU A 82 -8.17 -4.28 15.32
CA LEU A 82 -7.38 -5.45 14.91
C LEU A 82 -6.73 -5.14 13.57
N TRP A 83 -5.40 -5.13 13.55
CA TRP A 83 -4.63 -5.02 12.31
C TRP A 83 -4.13 -6.40 11.92
N VAL A 84 -4.72 -6.99 10.88
CA VAL A 84 -4.31 -8.28 10.30
C VAL A 84 -3.39 -8.02 9.12
N ARG A 85 -2.26 -8.73 9.04
CA ARG A 85 -1.37 -8.70 7.88
C ARG A 85 -0.59 -10.00 7.72
N GLY A 86 -0.13 -10.26 6.50
CA GLY A 86 0.87 -11.27 6.25
C GLY A 86 2.27 -10.84 6.69
N ALA A 87 3.09 -11.82 7.08
CA ALA A 87 4.51 -11.61 7.35
C ALA A 87 5.33 -11.39 6.06
N ASP A 88 4.86 -11.93 4.93
CA ASP A 88 5.54 -11.97 3.63
C ASP A 88 4.88 -11.03 2.60
N ASP A 89 4.09 -10.05 3.05
CA ASP A 89 3.47 -9.04 2.17
C ASP A 89 4.54 -8.17 1.49
N GLN A 90 4.56 -8.21 0.16
CA GLN A 90 5.47 -7.41 -0.67
C GLN A 90 4.88 -6.07 -1.11
N LEU A 91 3.56 -5.91 -1.04
CA LEU A 91 2.84 -4.70 -1.42
C LEU A 91 2.90 -3.68 -0.28
N VAL A 92 2.53 -4.10 0.94
CA VAL A 92 2.57 -3.26 2.15
C VAL A 92 3.80 -3.61 2.99
N SER A 93 4.94 -3.02 2.62
CA SER A 93 6.24 -3.25 3.23
C SER A 93 7.04 -1.97 3.36
N ASN A 94 7.93 -1.89 4.36
CA ASN A 94 8.90 -0.79 4.47
C ASN A 94 9.93 -0.78 3.33
N ALA A 95 10.00 -1.86 2.57
CA ALA A 95 10.88 -2.07 1.42
C ALA A 95 10.08 -2.56 0.22
N SER A 96 8.87 -2.01 0.02
CA SER A 96 7.98 -2.41 -1.06
C SER A 96 8.61 -2.09 -2.41
N LEU A 97 8.70 -3.10 -3.28
CA LEU A 97 9.13 -2.91 -4.67
C LEU A 97 8.07 -2.18 -5.53
N TRP A 98 6.93 -1.82 -4.94
CA TRP A 98 5.88 -1.01 -5.56
C TRP A 98 5.97 0.46 -5.17
N ASP A 99 6.89 0.82 -4.29
CA ASP A 99 7.24 2.21 -4.00
C ASP A 99 8.32 2.69 -4.97
N ILE A 100 7.98 3.69 -5.79
CA ILE A 100 8.90 4.28 -6.75
C ILE A 100 10.16 4.83 -6.07
N ALA A 101 10.04 5.42 -4.87
CA ALA A 101 11.17 5.95 -4.12
C ALA A 101 12.12 4.82 -3.67
N TYR A 102 11.58 3.68 -3.23
CA TYR A 102 12.40 2.51 -2.91
C TYR A 102 13.13 1.98 -4.14
N LEU A 103 12.46 1.89 -5.30
CA LEU A 103 13.11 1.51 -6.56
C LEU A 103 14.20 2.51 -6.97
N GLY A 104 13.98 3.81 -6.75
CA GLY A 104 14.97 4.87 -6.93
C GLY A 104 16.19 4.67 -6.05
N LYS A 105 15.98 4.35 -4.77
CA LYS A 105 17.04 4.02 -3.80
C LYS A 105 17.86 2.80 -4.17
N LEU A 106 17.24 1.80 -4.81
CA LEU A 106 17.93 0.63 -5.36
C LEU A 106 18.67 0.91 -6.69
N GLY A 107 18.57 2.13 -7.24
CA GLY A 107 19.15 2.51 -8.53
C GLY A 107 18.38 1.99 -9.74
N LEU A 108 17.16 1.49 -9.56
CA LEU A 108 16.32 0.96 -10.63
C LEU A 108 15.50 2.06 -11.34
N VAL A 109 15.26 3.19 -10.67
CA VAL A 109 14.65 4.38 -11.27
C VAL A 109 15.65 5.54 -11.25
N PRO A 110 16.07 6.06 -12.42
CA PRO A 110 17.07 7.13 -12.49
C PRO A 110 16.65 8.43 -11.80
N GLY A 111 17.65 9.20 -11.36
CA GLY A 111 17.47 10.58 -10.90
C GLY A 111 16.85 10.74 -9.51
N TRP A 112 16.74 9.66 -8.72
CA TRP A 112 16.23 9.73 -7.35
C TRP A 112 17.07 10.68 -6.49
N PRO A 113 16.47 11.69 -5.82
CA PRO A 113 17.21 12.79 -5.19
C PRO A 113 17.79 12.46 -3.81
N GLY A 114 17.60 11.24 -3.31
CA GLY A 114 18.05 10.81 -1.99
C GLY A 114 16.98 10.87 -0.90
N ASP A 115 17.29 10.27 0.25
CA ASP A 115 16.37 10.07 1.37
C ASP A 115 15.87 11.40 1.97
N ASP A 116 16.69 12.45 1.95
CA ASP A 116 16.33 13.75 2.55
C ASP A 116 15.27 14.51 1.75
N VAL A 117 15.08 14.18 0.46
CA VAL A 117 14.17 14.90 -0.45
C VAL A 117 12.95 14.05 -0.81
N TYR A 118 13.14 12.76 -1.09
CA TYR A 118 12.05 11.86 -1.49
C TYR A 118 12.27 10.45 -0.90
N PRO A 119 12.12 10.28 0.43
CA PRO A 119 12.40 9.01 1.09
C PRO A 119 11.41 7.91 0.67
N PRO A 120 11.83 6.64 0.65
CA PRO A 120 10.91 5.51 0.55
C PRO A 120 9.86 5.53 1.65
N GLN A 121 8.64 5.11 1.32
CA GLN A 121 7.53 5.04 2.26
C GLN A 121 7.72 3.85 3.23
N PRO A 122 7.88 4.08 4.54
CA PRO A 122 8.04 2.99 5.49
C PRO A 122 6.66 2.46 5.93
N MET A 123 6.01 1.68 5.05
CA MET A 123 4.57 1.38 5.15
C MET A 123 4.12 0.69 6.45
N LEU A 124 4.88 -0.27 6.97
CA LEU A 124 4.54 -0.92 8.24
C LEU A 124 4.87 -0.02 9.43
N ALA A 125 5.97 0.73 9.35
CA ALA A 125 6.37 1.63 10.44
C ALA A 125 5.38 2.79 10.60
N GLN A 126 4.90 3.39 9.51
CA GLN A 126 3.90 4.48 9.57
C GLN A 126 2.57 4.00 10.17
N ILE A 127 2.08 2.80 9.79
CA ILE A 127 0.84 2.25 10.34
C ILE A 127 1.01 1.99 11.83
N ARG A 128 2.13 1.36 12.22
CA ARG A 128 2.42 1.09 13.62
C ARG A 128 2.55 2.36 14.44
N ALA A 129 3.21 3.40 13.93
CA ALA A 129 3.33 4.68 14.62
C ALA A 129 1.97 5.32 14.94
N VAL A 130 1.01 5.25 14.01
CA VAL A 130 -0.37 5.73 14.24
C VAL A 130 -1.09 4.88 15.28
N LEU A 131 -0.98 3.55 15.21
CA LEU A 131 -1.64 2.64 16.16
C LEU A 131 -1.02 2.70 17.57
N GLU A 132 0.28 2.90 17.69
CA GLU A 132 0.96 3.15 18.96
C GLU A 132 0.52 4.47 19.57
N GLU A 133 0.35 5.53 18.77
CA GLU A 133 -0.22 6.80 19.24
C GLU A 133 -1.69 6.63 19.67
N TYR A 134 -2.48 5.87 18.90
CA TYR A 134 -3.84 5.52 19.24
C TYR A 134 -3.91 4.82 20.61
N GLN A 135 -2.99 3.90 20.89
CA GLN A 135 -2.88 3.23 22.17
C GLN A 135 -2.41 4.18 23.30
N ARG A 136 -1.44 5.06 23.04
CA ARG A 136 -1.02 6.09 24.01
C ARG A 136 -2.17 7.02 24.41
N LYS A 137 -3.11 7.27 23.51
CA LYS A 137 -4.34 8.05 23.75
C LYS A 137 -5.51 7.22 24.28
N GLY A 138 -5.24 6.08 24.91
CA GLY A 138 -6.24 5.26 25.61
C GLY A 138 -7.00 4.26 24.74
N GLY A 139 -6.65 4.16 23.45
CA GLY A 139 -7.16 3.11 22.59
C GLY A 139 -6.48 1.76 22.82
N ARG A 140 -6.97 0.74 22.13
CA ARG A 140 -6.36 -0.59 22.11
C ARG A 140 -6.24 -1.05 20.67
N TYR A 141 -5.08 -1.56 20.30
CA TYR A 141 -4.92 -2.30 19.05
C TYR A 141 -4.26 -3.66 19.28
N THR A 142 -4.43 -4.57 18.34
CA THR A 142 -3.73 -5.85 18.28
C THR A 142 -3.22 -6.04 16.86
N GLU A 143 -1.94 -6.37 16.72
CA GLU A 143 -1.34 -6.72 15.44
C GLU A 143 -1.35 -8.25 15.31
N ALA A 144 -2.16 -8.78 14.39
CA ALA A 144 -2.18 -10.20 14.04
C ALA A 144 -1.34 -10.41 12.78
N VAL A 145 -0.12 -10.90 12.99
CA VAL A 145 0.81 -11.22 11.91
C VAL A 145 0.69 -12.69 11.56
N LEU A 146 0.24 -12.99 10.35
CA LEU A 146 0.15 -14.37 9.88
C LEU A 146 1.49 -14.77 9.26
N ALA A 147 2.12 -15.79 9.84
CA ALA A 147 3.30 -16.42 9.25
C ALA A 147 2.94 -17.09 7.92
N ASP A 148 3.91 -17.14 7.01
CA ASP A 148 3.76 -17.76 5.69
C ASP A 148 2.59 -17.19 4.85
N CYS A 149 2.32 -15.90 5.00
CA CYS A 149 1.20 -15.21 4.37
C CYS A 149 1.65 -13.94 3.65
N GLY A 150 1.17 -13.74 2.42
CA GLY A 150 1.41 -12.54 1.62
C GLY A 150 0.42 -11.41 1.91
N HIS A 151 0.08 -10.63 0.89
CA HIS A 151 -0.79 -9.45 1.01
C HIS A 151 -2.26 -9.76 1.34
N SER A 152 -2.74 -10.97 1.06
CA SER A 152 -4.13 -11.38 1.32
C SER A 152 -4.21 -12.51 2.37
N PRO A 153 -4.36 -12.15 3.68
CA PRO A 153 -4.54 -13.07 4.80
C PRO A 153 -5.82 -13.90 4.79
#